data_AF-A0A3D2JYK4-F1
#
_entry.id   AF-A0A3D2JYK4-F1
#
_cell.length_a   1.000
_cell.length_b   1.000
_cell.length_c   1.000
_cell.angle_alpha   90.00
_cell.angle_beta   90.00
_cell.angle_gamma   90.00
#
_symmetry.space_group_name_H-M   'P 1'
#
loop_
_entity.id
_entity.type
_entity.pdbx_description
1 polymer ?
#
loop_
_entity_poly.entity_id
_entity_poly.type
_entity_poly.pdbx_seq_one_letter_code
_entity_poly.pdbx_strand_id
1 'polypeptide(L)'
;AEVIKAAEKAHADKFISEMDGGEGYSTTVGEKGSNLSGGQRQRIAIARAFLKDAPILIMDEATSALDSESEARIQAELEDLVQGRTTFIIAHRFSTIKICDRI
;
A
#
# COMPACT_ATOMS: atom_id res chain seq x y z
N ALA A 1 -8.43 -5.85 -15.36
CA ALA A 1 -7.12 -5.31 -15.81
C ALA A 1 -6.63 -4.19 -14.88
N GLU A 2 -7.45 -3.20 -14.54
CA GLU A 2 -7.05 -2.07 -13.66
C GLU A 2 -6.68 -2.49 -12.23
N VAL A 3 -7.41 -3.45 -11.65
CA VAL A 3 -7.12 -3.99 -10.31
C VAL A 3 -5.72 -4.61 -10.24
N ILE A 4 -5.35 -5.42 -11.24
CA ILE A 4 -4.03 -6.07 -11.31
C ILE A 4 -2.94 -5.00 -11.43
N LYS A 5 -3.11 -4.02 -12.32
CA LYS A 5 -2.15 -2.90 -12.45
C LYS A 5 -1.97 -2.13 -11.13
N ALA A 6 -3.06 -1.87 -10.42
CA ALA A 6 -2.99 -1.20 -9.13
C ALA A 6 -2.28 -2.05 -8.07
N ALA A 7 -2.49 -3.37 -8.10
CA ALA A 7 -1.79 -4.32 -7.25
C ALA A 7 -0.30 -4.48 -7.62
N GLU A 8 0.07 -4.39 -8.90
CA GLU A 8 1.46 -4.37 -9.36
C GLU A 8 2.19 -3.14 -8.85
N LYS A 9 1.57 -1.94 -9.00
CA LYS A 9 2.12 -0.67 -8.48
C LYS A 9 2.33 -0.67 -6.97
N ALA A 10 1.48 -1.37 -6.23
CA ALA A 10 1.58 -1.52 -4.78
C ALA A 10 2.36 -2.77 -4.34
N HIS A 11 3.05 -3.45 -5.27
CA HIS A 11 3.76 -4.71 -5.02
C HIS A 11 2.95 -5.76 -4.25
N ALA A 12 1.64 -5.76 -4.49
CA ALA A 12 0.68 -6.70 -3.93
C ALA A 12 0.45 -7.90 -4.85
N ASP A 13 0.60 -7.70 -6.17
CA ASP A 13 0.31 -8.72 -7.18
C ASP A 13 1.02 -10.06 -6.92
N LYS A 14 2.31 -10.02 -6.59
CA LYS A 14 3.10 -11.22 -6.32
C LYS A 14 2.52 -12.06 -5.18
N PHE A 15 2.30 -11.45 -4.01
CA PHE A 15 1.82 -12.22 -2.87
C PHE A 15 0.35 -12.63 -3.06
N ILE A 16 -0.47 -11.81 -3.73
CA ILE A 16 -1.86 -12.14 -4.03
C ILE A 16 -1.90 -13.37 -4.94
N SER A 17 -1.05 -13.42 -5.95
CA SER A 17 -0.94 -14.56 -6.88
C SER A 17 -0.41 -15.83 -6.21
N GLU A 18 0.38 -15.69 -5.13
CA GLU A 18 0.94 -16.80 -4.35
C GLU A 18 0.04 -17.25 -3.18
N MET A 19 -1.12 -16.64 -2.96
CA MET A 19 -2.01 -17.02 -1.84
C MET A 19 -2.46 -18.49 -1.95
N ASP A 20 -2.38 -19.18 -0.81
CA ASP A 20 -2.62 -20.64 -0.70
C ASP A 20 -3.99 -21.05 -1.23
N GLY A 21 -4.02 -22.22 -1.90
CA GLY A 21 -5.24 -22.78 -2.51
C GLY A 21 -5.39 -22.51 -4.02
N GLY A 22 -4.45 -21.75 -4.62
CA GLY A 22 -4.43 -21.48 -6.06
C GLY A 22 -5.51 -20.51 -6.53
N GLU A 23 -6.25 -19.89 -5.61
CA GLU A 23 -7.34 -18.95 -5.90
C GLU A 23 -6.83 -17.54 -6.23
N GLY A 24 -5.62 -17.20 -5.75
CA GLY A 24 -4.95 -15.94 -6.07
C GLY A 24 -5.80 -14.72 -5.70
N TYR A 25 -6.13 -13.89 -6.68
CA TYR A 25 -7.05 -12.75 -6.52
C TYR A 25 -8.48 -13.14 -6.10
N SER A 26 -8.87 -14.40 -6.25
CA SER A 26 -10.17 -14.93 -5.82
C SER A 26 -10.16 -15.41 -4.37
N THR A 27 -9.00 -15.40 -3.71
CA THR A 27 -8.86 -15.88 -2.34
C THR A 27 -9.74 -15.07 -1.39
N THR A 28 -10.55 -15.77 -0.60
CA THR A 28 -11.37 -15.11 0.43
C THR A 28 -10.48 -14.66 1.59
N VAL A 29 -10.50 -13.36 1.87
CA VAL A 29 -9.81 -12.77 3.02
C VAL A 29 -10.68 -12.90 4.26
N GLY A 30 -10.08 -13.33 5.38
CA GLY A 30 -10.76 -13.49 6.67
C GLY A 30 -11.23 -12.15 7.24
N GLU A 31 -12.08 -12.18 8.27
CA GLU A 31 -12.64 -10.97 8.88
C GLU A 31 -11.52 -9.97 9.24
N LYS A 32 -11.67 -8.72 8.80
CA LYS A 32 -10.67 -7.63 8.96
C LYS A 32 -9.27 -7.97 8.42
N GLY A 33 -9.13 -8.91 7.49
CA GLY A 33 -7.84 -9.34 6.96
C GLY A 33 -7.01 -10.14 7.95
N SER A 34 -7.66 -10.97 8.78
CA SER A 34 -7.02 -11.79 9.81
C SER A 34 -6.00 -12.80 9.27
N ASN A 35 -6.18 -13.27 8.03
CA ASN A 35 -5.24 -14.16 7.34
C ASN A 35 -4.14 -13.42 6.55
N LEU A 36 -4.04 -12.10 6.68
CA LEU A 36 -3.00 -11.30 6.05
C LEU A 36 -2.01 -10.80 7.09
N SER A 37 -0.74 -10.68 6.71
CA SER A 37 0.24 -9.94 7.52
C SER A 37 -0.10 -8.43 7.53
N GLY A 38 0.51 -7.69 8.47
CA GLY A 38 0.37 -6.23 8.52
C GLY A 38 0.77 -5.57 7.20
N GLY A 39 1.94 -5.93 6.67
CA GLY A 39 2.43 -5.40 5.39
C GLY A 39 1.60 -5.82 4.18
N GLN A 40 0.95 -6.99 4.19
CA GLN A 40 0.03 -7.39 3.12
C GLN A 40 -1.25 -6.53 3.14
N ARG A 41 -1.87 -6.33 4.31
CA ARG A 41 -3.03 -5.43 4.44
C ARG A 41 -2.73 -4.02 3.96
N GLN A 42 -1.53 -3.54 4.29
CA GLN A 42 -1.08 -2.21 3.90
C GLN A 42 -0.88 -2.07 2.39
N ARG A 43 -0.20 -3.03 1.75
CA ARG A 43 -0.04 -3.04 0.28
C ARG A 43 -1.38 -3.12 -0.45
N ILE A 44 -2.37 -3.84 0.09
CA ILE A 44 -3.75 -3.81 -0.45
C ILE A 44 -4.37 -2.41 -0.29
N ALA A 45 -4.14 -1.72 0.83
CA ALA A 45 -4.64 -0.35 1.01
C ALA A 45 -3.99 0.63 0.01
N ILE A 46 -2.69 0.50 -0.23
CA ILE A 46 -1.96 1.29 -1.26
C ILE A 46 -2.50 0.97 -2.66
N ALA A 47 -2.73 -0.31 -2.99
CA ALA A 47 -3.35 -0.71 -4.26
C ALA A 47 -4.72 -0.05 -4.45
N ARG A 48 -5.53 0.04 -3.39
CA ARG A 48 -6.82 0.75 -3.44
C ARG A 48 -6.65 2.24 -3.72
N ALA A 49 -5.62 2.89 -3.20
CA ALA A 49 -5.33 4.29 -3.45
C ALA A 49 -4.88 4.53 -4.92
N PHE A 50 -4.08 3.62 -5.48
CA PHE A 50 -3.76 3.64 -6.92
C PHE A 50 -5.00 3.44 -7.78
N LEU A 51 -5.82 2.43 -7.46
CA LEU A 51 -7.04 2.11 -8.21
C LEU A 51 -8.06 3.25 -8.18
N LYS A 52 -8.15 3.95 -7.04
CA LYS A 52 -9.09 5.06 -6.88
C LYS A 52 -8.67 6.31 -7.67
N ASP A 53 -7.36 6.49 -7.88
CA ASP A 53 -6.77 7.62 -8.62
C ASP A 53 -7.34 8.99 -8.20
N ALA A 54 -7.48 9.21 -6.89
CA ALA A 54 -8.03 10.45 -6.36
C ALA A 54 -7.01 11.61 -6.46
N PRO A 55 -7.44 12.84 -6.78
CA PRO A 55 -6.55 14.00 -6.82
C PRO A 55 -6.07 14.44 -5.43
N ILE A 56 -6.75 14.01 -4.36
CA ILE A 56 -6.44 14.30 -2.97
C ILE A 56 -6.24 12.98 -2.23
N LEU A 57 -5.11 12.86 -1.53
CA LEU A 57 -4.76 11.71 -0.70
C LEU A 57 -4.64 12.12 0.77
N ILE A 58 -5.18 11.28 1.65
CA ILE A 58 -4.98 11.38 3.10
C ILE A 58 -4.37 10.05 3.55
N MET A 59 -3.16 10.09 4.06
CA MET A 59 -2.39 8.93 4.48
C MET A 59 -2.21 8.98 5.99
N ASP A 60 -3.05 8.23 6.70
CA ASP A 60 -3.02 8.15 8.15
C ASP A 60 -2.24 6.91 8.60
N GLU A 61 -1.04 7.13 9.13
CA GLU A 61 -0.12 6.09 9.59
C GLU A 61 0.12 4.95 8.58
N ALA A 62 0.18 5.31 7.30
CA ALA A 62 0.24 4.35 6.19
C ALA A 62 1.51 3.48 6.15
N THR A 63 2.39 3.53 7.17
CA THR A 63 3.64 2.75 7.32
C THR A 63 3.81 2.08 8.70
N SER A 64 2.81 2.16 9.59
CA SER A 64 2.96 1.71 10.99
C SER A 64 3.22 0.20 11.15
N ALA A 65 2.69 -0.64 10.25
CA ALA A 65 2.69 -2.10 10.37
C ALA A 65 3.92 -2.81 9.76
N LEU A 66 4.98 -2.08 9.40
CA LEU A 66 6.10 -2.62 8.63
C LEU A 66 7.38 -2.87 9.44
N ASP A 67 8.06 -3.97 9.13
CA ASP A 67 9.48 -4.18 9.45
C ASP A 67 10.39 -3.28 8.59
N SER A 68 11.65 -3.09 9.02
CA SER A 68 12.60 -2.18 8.38
C SER A 68 13.02 -2.60 6.95
N GLU A 69 12.90 -3.88 6.58
CA GLU A 69 13.23 -4.36 5.24
C GLU A 69 12.11 -4.01 4.24
N SER A 70 10.85 -4.13 4.68
CA SER A 70 9.66 -3.76 3.91
C SER A 70 9.49 -2.23 3.75
N GLU A 71 10.09 -1.44 4.65
CA GLU A 71 9.90 0.02 4.71
C GLU A 71 10.44 0.74 3.47
N ALA A 72 11.62 0.39 2.97
CA ALA A 72 12.21 1.04 1.81
C ALA A 72 11.38 0.83 0.53
N ARG A 73 10.77 -0.35 0.39
CA ARG A 73 9.91 -0.68 -0.77
C ARG A 73 8.63 0.13 -0.73
N ILE A 74 7.98 0.16 0.43
CA ILE A 74 6.74 0.92 0.59
C ILE A 74 7.00 2.42 0.48
N GLN A 75 8.16 2.92 0.91
CA GLN A 75 8.53 4.30 0.67
C GLN A 75 8.55 4.65 -0.82
N ALA A 76 9.13 3.80 -1.67
CA ALA A 76 9.15 4.00 -3.12
C ALA A 76 7.74 3.95 -3.73
N GLU A 77 6.88 3.06 -3.24
CA GLU A 77 5.47 2.98 -3.66
C GLU A 77 4.69 4.24 -3.30
N LEU A 78 4.91 4.77 -2.08
CA LEU A 78 4.28 6.00 -1.63
C LEU A 78 4.79 7.20 -2.43
N GLU A 79 6.08 7.25 -2.77
CA GLU A 79 6.64 8.28 -3.65
C GLU A 79 5.98 8.29 -5.03
N ASP A 80 5.76 7.13 -5.66
CA ASP A 80 5.02 7.03 -6.92
C ASP A 80 3.56 7.46 -6.74
N LEU A 81 2.93 7.05 -5.63
CA LEU A 81 1.52 7.33 -5.37
C LEU A 81 1.24 8.84 -5.19
N VAL A 82 2.13 9.59 -4.54
CA VAL A 82 1.91 11.02 -4.26
C VAL A 82 2.18 11.93 -5.46
N GLN A 83 2.87 11.46 -6.49
CA GLN A 83 3.24 12.29 -7.64
C GLN A 83 2.00 12.88 -8.34
N GLY A 84 2.02 14.21 -8.51
CA GLY A 84 0.94 14.95 -9.17
C GLY A 84 -0.35 15.06 -8.34
N ARG A 85 -0.32 14.73 -7.04
CA ARG A 85 -1.51 14.74 -6.16
C ARG A 85 -1.28 15.61 -4.94
N THR A 86 -2.35 16.25 -4.45
CA THR A 86 -2.31 16.92 -3.14
C THR A 86 -2.41 15.86 -2.06
N THR A 87 -1.38 15.75 -1.21
CA THR A 87 -1.28 14.66 -0.24
C THR A 87 -1.06 15.19 1.17
N PHE A 88 -1.90 14.75 2.10
CA PHE A 88 -1.73 14.94 3.53
C PHE A 88 -1.21 13.66 4.16
N ILE A 89 -0.11 13.75 4.92
CA ILE A 89 0.54 12.61 5.55
C ILE A 89 0.55 12.81 7.07
N ILE A 90 0.02 11.82 7.79
CA ILE A 90 0.12 11.69 9.24
C ILE A 90 1.04 10.50 9.50
N ALA A 91 2.20 10.74 10.10
CA ALA A 91 3.20 9.70 10.29
C ALA A 91 3.96 9.85 11.61
N HIS A 92 4.30 8.71 12.21
CA HIS A 92 5.22 8.62 13.34
C HIS A 92 6.66 8.30 12.93
N ARG A 93 6.88 7.94 11.66
CA ARG A 93 8.21 7.58 11.13
C ARG A 93 8.78 8.72 10.29
N PHE A 94 10.00 9.13 10.60
CA PHE A 94 10.70 10.20 9.88
C PHE A 94 10.95 9.87 8.41
N SER A 95 11.17 8.59 8.08
CA SER A 95 11.29 8.08 6.71
C SER A 95 10.13 8.50 5.83
N THR A 96 8.89 8.34 6.31
CA THR A 96 7.66 8.73 5.60
C THR A 96 7.48 10.24 5.48
N ILE A 97 8.06 11.02 6.39
CA ILE A 97 7.97 12.48 6.36
C ILE A 97 8.95 13.09 5.33
N LYS A 98 10.01 12.37 4.93
CA LYS A 98 11.02 12.88 3.98
C LYS A 98 10.46 13.22 2.59
N ILE A 99 9.32 12.66 2.23
CA ILE A 99 8.66 12.92 0.93
C ILE A 99 7.72 14.12 0.97
N CYS A 100 7.51 14.71 2.15
CA CYS A 100 6.68 15.89 2.28
C CYS A 100 7.43 17.13 1.78
N ASP A 101 6.78 17.94 0.96
CA ASP A 101 7.28 19.27 0.60
C ASP A 101 7.32 20.20 1.83
N ARG A 102 6.44 19.95 2.81
CA ARG A 102 6.25 20.74 4.03
C ARG A 102 5.84 19.84 5.21
N ILE A 103 6.40 20.11 6.39
CA ILE A 103 6.14 19.42 7.66
C ILE A 103 5.52 20.42 8.64
#